data_AF-A0A0P9QHV3-F1
#
_entry.id   AF-A0A0P9QHV3-F1
#
_cell.length_a   1.000
_cell.length_b   1.000
_cell.length_c   1.000
_cell.angle_alpha   90.00
_cell.angle_beta   90.00
_cell.angle_gamma   90.00
#
_symmetry.space_group_name_H-M   'P 1'
#
loop_
_entity.id
_entity.type
_entity.pdbx_description
1 polymer ?
#
loop_
_entity_poly.entity_id
_entity_poly.type
_entity_poly.pdbx_seq_one_letter_code
_entity_poly.pdbx_strand_id
1 'polypeptide(L)'
;MGATLFNQFLFDLTEETFHDELGDTMFETLLSTRVLDAALPRLAADADSPWWNNRNSPHEESRANTVKVAWRASVSHLRSLYGTNPDEWVWGKAHTLTQGHPMGSQKPLDMIFNVGPYAAPGTHEVPNNLSSSIRPAPWPVGYGPSTRRLIDFADPAHSLGINPVGQSGVPFDKHYSDQAKAFVSDEYVPQRFSEKDVAEHTEGVLRLVPGE
;
A
#
# COMPACT_ATOMS: atom_id res chain seq x y z
N MET A 1 2.71 15.87 0.47
CA MET A 1 3.48 16.15 1.70
C MET A 1 2.91 15.47 2.94
N GLY A 2 1.71 15.83 3.42
CA GLY A 2 1.20 15.38 4.73
C GLY A 2 1.26 13.86 4.97
N ALA A 3 0.71 13.06 4.04
CA ALA A 3 0.75 11.59 4.15
C ALA A 3 2.19 11.02 4.16
N THR A 4 3.07 11.55 3.30
CA THR A 4 4.48 11.16 3.25
C THR A 4 5.19 11.43 4.56
N LEU A 5 5.00 12.62 5.12
CA LEU A 5 5.61 13.01 6.39
C LEU A 5 5.06 12.18 7.56
N PHE A 6 3.75 11.96 7.58
CA PHE A 6 3.10 11.14 8.61
C PHE A 6 3.63 9.71 8.63
N ASN A 7 3.74 9.04 7.48
CA ASN A 7 4.19 7.64 7.44
C ASN A 7 5.67 7.51 7.83
N GLN A 8 6.52 8.47 7.41
CA GLN A 8 7.91 8.47 7.86
C GLN A 8 8.01 8.72 9.36
N PHE A 9 7.28 9.70 9.88
CA PHE A 9 7.21 9.99 11.30
C PHE A 9 6.68 8.81 12.12
N LEU A 10 5.70 8.08 11.62
CA LEU A 10 5.19 6.88 12.28
C LEU A 10 6.27 5.82 12.46
N PHE A 11 7.09 5.59 11.43
CA PHE A 11 8.22 4.67 11.51
C PHE A 11 9.28 5.18 12.49
N ASP A 12 9.76 6.42 12.35
CA ASP A 12 10.84 6.93 13.21
C ASP A 12 10.37 7.06 14.67
N LEU A 13 9.10 7.37 14.92
CA LEU A 13 8.53 7.35 16.28
C LEU A 13 8.51 5.93 16.84
N THR A 14 8.18 4.94 16.02
CA THR A 14 8.19 3.52 16.41
C THR A 14 9.62 3.08 16.74
N GLU A 15 10.60 3.46 15.93
CA GLU A 15 12.02 3.18 16.15
C GLU A 15 12.53 3.82 17.45
N GLU A 16 12.34 5.13 17.62
CA GLU A 16 12.81 5.89 18.79
C GLU A 16 12.11 5.53 20.11
N THR A 17 10.98 4.79 20.05
CA THR A 17 10.23 4.37 21.24
C THR A 17 10.53 2.93 21.66
N PHE A 18 10.72 2.03 20.69
CA PHE A 18 10.71 0.59 20.98
C PHE A 18 12.03 -0.10 20.67
N HIS A 19 12.89 0.49 19.85
CA HIS A 19 14.09 -0.21 19.38
C HIS A 19 15.10 -0.45 20.50
N ASP A 20 15.26 0.48 21.44
CA ASP A 20 16.27 0.36 22.49
C ASP A 20 15.98 -0.75 23.50
N GLU A 21 14.71 -1.07 23.80
CA GLU A 21 14.38 -2.23 24.64
C GLU A 21 14.30 -3.55 23.87
N LEU A 22 13.86 -3.51 22.61
CA LEU A 22 13.62 -4.72 21.81
C LEU A 22 14.87 -5.22 21.09
N GLY A 23 15.76 -4.32 20.69
CA GLY A 23 16.85 -4.59 19.77
C GLY A 23 16.37 -5.05 18.39
N ASP A 24 17.32 -5.26 17.48
CA ASP A 24 17.05 -5.46 16.05
C ASP A 24 16.04 -6.59 15.75
N THR A 25 16.20 -7.75 16.37
CA THR A 25 15.40 -8.94 16.04
C THR A 25 13.95 -8.80 16.47
N MET A 26 13.70 -8.33 17.69
CA MET A 26 12.34 -8.18 18.19
C MET A 26 11.66 -6.94 17.59
N PHE A 27 12.42 -5.90 17.27
CA PHE A 27 11.91 -4.75 16.55
C PHE A 27 11.44 -5.11 15.14
N GLU A 28 12.24 -5.84 14.35
CA GLU A 28 11.80 -6.33 13.04
C GLU A 28 10.58 -7.26 13.14
N THR A 29 10.51 -8.07 14.19
CA THR A 29 9.33 -8.88 14.47
C THR A 29 8.10 -8.00 14.73
N LEU A 30 8.24 -6.96 15.57
CA LEU A 30 7.17 -6.01 15.87
C LEU A 30 6.64 -5.33 14.59
N LEU A 31 7.54 -4.83 13.73
CA LEU A 31 7.19 -4.19 12.45
C LEU A 31 6.43 -5.11 11.48
N SER A 32 6.55 -6.43 11.65
CA SER A 32 5.85 -7.43 10.83
C SER A 32 4.45 -7.77 11.33
N THR A 33 4.05 -7.25 12.50
CA THR A 33 2.78 -7.57 13.16
C THR A 33 1.79 -6.42 13.13
N ARG A 34 0.52 -6.71 13.43
CA ARG A 34 -0.55 -5.71 13.62
C ARG A 34 -0.60 -5.14 15.05
N VAL A 35 0.42 -5.40 15.88
CA VAL A 35 0.42 -4.96 17.28
C VAL A 35 0.55 -3.43 17.36
N LEU A 36 1.28 -2.82 16.42
CA LEU A 36 1.52 -1.38 16.36
C LEU A 36 0.23 -0.56 16.17
N ASP A 37 -0.73 -1.09 15.42
CA ASP A 37 -2.06 -0.49 15.19
C ASP A 37 -2.77 -0.18 16.52
N ALA A 38 -2.56 -1.02 17.55
CA ALA A 38 -3.10 -0.80 18.90
C ALA A 38 -2.09 -0.15 19.86
N ALA A 39 -0.79 -0.45 19.71
CA ALA A 39 0.24 0.02 20.64
C ALA A 39 0.52 1.52 20.48
N LEU A 40 0.63 2.03 19.25
CA LEU A 40 0.96 3.44 19.00
C LEU A 40 -0.13 4.41 19.49
N PRO A 41 -1.44 4.16 19.28
CA PRO A 41 -2.48 5.01 19.88
C PRO A 41 -2.48 4.99 21.41
N ARG A 42 -2.21 3.82 22.03
CA ARG A 42 -2.13 3.70 23.49
C ARG A 42 -0.93 4.45 24.05
N LEU A 43 0.22 4.30 23.42
CA LEU A 43 1.43 5.04 23.75
C LEU A 43 1.19 6.55 23.62
N ALA A 44 0.60 7.02 22.52
CA ALA A 44 0.32 8.43 22.30
C ALA A 44 -0.63 9.03 23.36
N ALA A 45 -1.60 8.24 23.84
CA ALA A 45 -2.55 8.63 24.88
C ALA A 45 -1.93 8.69 26.29
N ASP A 46 -0.81 7.99 26.53
CA ASP A 46 -0.12 7.95 27.82
C ASP A 46 1.22 8.70 27.76
N ALA A 47 1.21 9.95 28.24
CA ALA A 47 2.40 10.80 28.24
C ALA A 47 3.51 10.30 29.19
N ASP A 48 3.15 9.51 30.19
CA ASP A 48 4.04 9.04 31.26
C ASP A 48 4.45 7.56 31.03
N SER A 49 4.13 7.01 29.86
CA SER A 49 4.52 5.65 29.48
C SER A 49 6.04 5.46 29.61
N PRO A 50 6.51 4.36 30.22
CA PRO A 50 7.94 4.10 30.37
C PRO A 50 8.65 3.91 29.03
N TRP A 51 7.91 3.58 27.96
CA TRP A 51 8.42 3.43 26.60
C TRP A 51 8.89 4.75 25.97
N TRP A 52 8.61 5.91 26.57
CA TRP A 52 9.20 7.16 26.10
C TRP A 52 10.67 7.31 26.50
N ASN A 53 11.13 6.54 27.48
CA ASN A 53 12.47 6.67 28.04
C ASN A 53 13.46 5.77 27.31
N ASN A 54 14.34 6.37 26.51
CA ASN A 54 15.42 5.66 25.84
C ASN A 54 16.51 5.21 26.83
N ARG A 55 16.66 3.89 27.01
CA ARG A 55 17.61 3.26 27.95
C ARG A 55 19.08 3.48 27.61
N ASN A 56 19.37 3.88 26.38
CA ASN A 56 20.71 4.21 25.93
C ASN A 56 21.07 5.69 26.20
N SER A 57 20.10 6.51 26.61
CA SER A 57 20.34 7.90 26.99
C SER A 57 20.95 8.00 28.39
N PRO A 58 21.89 8.93 28.64
CA PRO A 58 22.43 9.18 29.99
C PRO A 58 21.40 9.82 30.95
N HIS A 59 20.26 10.30 30.44
CA HIS A 59 19.19 10.94 31.22
C HIS A 59 17.84 10.38 30.81
N GLU A 60 16.86 10.42 31.72
CA GLU A 60 15.50 10.01 31.40
C GLU A 60 14.90 10.94 30.34
N GLU A 61 14.42 10.34 29.25
CA GLU A 61 13.78 11.07 28.15
C GLU A 61 12.27 11.16 28.35
N SER A 62 11.68 12.27 27.90
CA SER A 62 10.23 12.47 27.90
C SER A 62 9.64 12.24 26.50
N ARG A 63 8.32 12.01 26.42
CA ARG A 63 7.58 11.99 25.15
C ARG A 63 7.94 13.15 24.22
N ALA A 64 8.09 14.36 24.77
CA ALA A 64 8.40 15.54 23.99
C ALA A 64 9.80 15.48 23.35
N ASN A 65 10.77 14.86 24.04
CA ASN A 65 12.10 14.66 23.51
C ASN A 65 12.08 13.60 22.41
N THR A 66 11.49 12.43 22.66
CA THR A 66 11.37 11.33 21.68
C THR A 66 10.69 11.78 20.40
N VAL A 67 9.55 12.46 20.51
CA VAL A 67 8.83 13.02 19.34
C VAL A 67 9.70 14.00 18.56
N LYS A 68 10.51 14.82 19.23
CA LYS A 68 11.40 15.79 18.58
C LYS A 68 12.57 15.11 17.86
N VAL A 69 13.10 14.03 18.42
CA VAL A 69 14.14 13.21 17.79
C VAL A 69 13.58 12.53 16.56
N ALA A 70 12.46 11.79 16.70
CA ALA A 70 11.77 11.12 15.60
C ALA A 70 11.43 12.11 14.47
N TRP A 71 10.87 13.28 14.78
CA TRP A 71 10.56 14.30 13.77
C TRP A 71 11.79 14.77 12.98
N ARG A 72 12.93 14.95 13.65
CA ARG A 72 14.18 15.35 13.00
C ARG A 72 14.71 14.23 12.09
N ALA A 73 14.65 12.97 12.56
CA ALA A 73 14.99 11.81 11.76
C ALA A 73 14.13 11.74 10.49
N SER A 74 12.80 11.91 10.62
CA SER A 74 11.87 11.88 9.49
C SER A 74 12.14 12.93 8.45
N VAL A 75 12.32 14.19 8.88
CA VAL A 75 12.64 15.30 7.98
C VAL A 75 13.99 15.07 7.31
N SER A 76 14.99 14.56 8.04
CA SER A 76 16.31 14.25 7.49
C SER A 76 16.22 13.16 6.41
N HIS A 77 15.50 12.07 6.68
CA HIS A 77 15.31 10.97 5.74
C HIS A 77 14.56 11.40 4.48
N LEU A 78 13.45 12.13 4.62
CA LEU A 78 12.70 12.61 3.46
C LEU A 78 13.49 13.63 2.63
N ARG A 79 14.33 14.46 3.26
CA ARG A 79 15.25 15.36 2.55
C ARG A 79 16.29 14.59 1.73
N SER A 80 16.82 13.50 2.26
CA SER A 80 17.84 12.71 1.57
C SER A 80 17.29 12.02 0.32
N LEU A 81 16.01 11.60 0.36
CA LEU A 81 15.36 10.90 -0.74
C LEU A 81 14.70 11.82 -1.78
N TYR A 82 14.05 12.89 -1.32
CA TYR A 82 13.16 13.71 -2.16
C TYR A 82 13.56 15.18 -2.22
N GLY A 83 14.73 15.53 -1.67
CA GLY A 83 15.26 16.89 -1.70
C GLY A 83 14.72 17.80 -0.60
N THR A 84 15.24 19.02 -0.54
CA THR A 84 14.97 19.98 0.55
C THR A 84 13.63 20.68 0.45
N ASN A 85 12.95 20.61 -0.69
CA ASN A 85 11.66 21.22 -0.94
C ASN A 85 10.52 20.28 -0.48
N PRO A 86 9.80 20.58 0.61
CA PRO A 86 8.75 19.69 1.13
C PRO A 86 7.55 19.51 0.20
N ASP A 87 7.33 20.45 -0.73
CA ASP A 87 6.26 20.35 -1.72
C ASP A 87 6.50 19.18 -2.70
N GLU A 88 7.75 18.74 -2.85
CA GLU A 88 8.12 17.62 -3.71
C GLU A 88 7.93 16.25 -3.05
N TRP A 89 7.63 16.22 -1.74
CA TRP A 89 7.37 15.01 -0.95
C TRP A 89 5.95 14.51 -1.21
N VAL A 90 5.71 14.09 -2.44
CA VAL A 90 4.40 13.62 -2.91
C VAL A 90 4.24 12.14 -2.57
N TRP A 91 3.10 11.76 -1.99
CA TRP A 91 2.82 10.39 -1.54
C TRP A 91 3.04 9.37 -2.64
N GLY A 92 2.48 9.60 -3.83
CA GLY A 92 2.61 8.71 -4.98
C GLY A 92 4.03 8.51 -5.54
N LYS A 93 5.04 9.29 -5.09
CA LYS A 93 6.45 9.01 -5.41
C LYS A 93 7.05 7.95 -4.48
N ALA A 94 6.59 7.92 -3.23
CA ALA A 94 7.06 7.02 -2.19
C ALA A 94 6.21 5.74 -2.12
N HIS A 95 4.92 5.85 -2.42
CA HIS A 95 3.95 4.78 -2.31
C HIS A 95 3.41 4.41 -3.69
N THR A 96 3.91 3.29 -4.22
CA THR A 96 3.60 2.84 -5.57
C THR A 96 3.11 1.40 -5.59
N LEU A 97 2.18 1.14 -6.51
CA LEU A 97 1.68 -0.20 -6.80
C LEU A 97 2.38 -0.75 -8.04
N THR A 98 3.08 -1.86 -7.85
CA THR A 98 3.59 -2.69 -8.94
C THR A 98 3.03 -4.09 -8.78
N GLN A 99 2.27 -4.55 -9.78
CA GLN A 99 1.81 -5.93 -9.83
C GLN A 99 2.96 -6.77 -10.40
N GLY A 100 3.65 -7.47 -9.49
CA GLY A 100 4.83 -8.27 -9.82
C GLY A 100 4.46 -9.61 -10.45
N HIS A 101 5.09 -9.94 -11.57
CA HIS A 101 5.02 -11.27 -12.17
C HIS A 101 6.16 -12.15 -11.60
N PRO A 102 5.97 -13.47 -11.37
CA PRO A 102 7.03 -14.33 -10.85
C PRO A 102 8.34 -14.29 -11.66
N MET A 103 8.24 -14.30 -13.00
CA MET A 103 9.41 -14.12 -13.87
C MET A 103 10.05 -12.72 -13.75
N GLY A 104 9.27 -11.70 -13.40
CA GLY A 104 9.75 -10.34 -13.14
C GLY A 104 10.60 -10.22 -11.88
N SER A 105 10.74 -11.28 -11.07
CA SER A 105 11.71 -11.31 -9.98
C SER A 105 13.17 -11.26 -10.46
N GLN A 106 13.42 -11.66 -11.71
CA GLN A 106 14.76 -11.64 -12.32
C GLN A 106 14.88 -10.45 -13.27
N LYS A 107 15.75 -9.49 -12.96
CA LYS A 107 15.99 -8.34 -13.85
C LYS A 107 16.69 -8.79 -15.15
N PRO A 108 16.32 -8.24 -16.33
CA PRO A 108 15.39 -7.15 -16.57
C PRO A 108 13.95 -7.60 -16.93
N LEU A 109 13.56 -8.84 -16.59
CA LEU A 109 12.23 -9.37 -16.96
C LEU A 109 11.09 -8.61 -16.26
N ASP A 110 11.37 -7.91 -15.17
CA ASP A 110 10.45 -6.96 -14.53
C ASP A 110 9.90 -5.94 -15.51
N MET A 111 10.73 -5.43 -16.43
CA MET A 111 10.34 -4.43 -17.43
C MET A 111 9.35 -4.96 -18.47
N ILE A 112 9.25 -6.29 -18.61
CA ILE A 112 8.41 -6.97 -19.59
C ILE A 112 7.10 -7.43 -18.94
N PHE A 113 7.19 -8.03 -17.75
CA PHE A 113 6.06 -8.74 -17.17
C PHE A 113 5.34 -7.97 -16.05
N ASN A 114 6.02 -7.06 -15.34
CA ASN A 114 5.38 -6.33 -14.26
C ASN A 114 4.45 -5.25 -14.82
N VAL A 115 3.38 -4.97 -14.08
CA VAL A 115 2.43 -3.90 -14.42
C VAL A 115 2.55 -2.79 -13.38
N GLY A 116 2.87 -1.58 -13.83
CA GLY A 116 3.24 -0.45 -12.98
C GLY A 116 4.73 -0.09 -13.12
N PRO A 117 5.31 0.67 -12.17
CA PRO A 117 4.68 1.21 -10.97
C PRO A 117 3.65 2.31 -11.27
N TYR A 118 2.57 2.33 -10.49
CA TYR A 118 1.61 3.45 -10.47
C TYR A 118 1.65 4.14 -9.11
N ALA A 119 1.49 5.46 -9.11
CA ALA A 119 1.29 6.22 -7.87
C ALA A 119 0.01 5.74 -7.17
N ALA A 120 0.15 5.14 -6.00
CA ALA A 120 -0.97 4.53 -5.30
C ALA A 120 -1.60 5.54 -4.31
N PRO A 121 -2.93 5.76 -4.37
CA PRO A 121 -3.64 6.41 -3.27
C PRO A 121 -3.81 5.43 -2.10
N GLY A 122 -4.33 5.94 -0.98
CA GLY A 122 -4.56 5.10 0.19
C GLY A 122 -3.27 4.71 0.93
N THR A 123 -3.44 3.88 1.96
CA THR A 123 -2.36 3.35 2.81
C THR A 123 -2.97 2.27 3.72
N HIS A 124 -2.20 1.85 4.72
CA HIS A 124 -2.71 1.10 5.85
C HIS A 124 -3.80 1.90 6.63
N GLU A 125 -4.80 1.21 7.18
CA GLU A 125 -5.89 1.79 8.01
C GLU A 125 -6.85 2.79 7.34
N VAL A 126 -6.90 2.83 6.00
CA VAL A 126 -7.93 3.60 5.26
C VAL A 126 -8.76 2.67 4.37
N PRO A 127 -9.98 3.06 3.95
CA PRO A 127 -10.84 2.21 3.12
C PRO A 127 -10.17 1.73 1.84
N ASN A 128 -9.38 2.61 1.19
CA ASN A 128 -8.52 2.22 0.07
C ASN A 128 -7.22 1.61 0.60
N ASN A 129 -7.31 0.36 1.08
CA ASN A 129 -6.26 -0.32 1.83
C ASN A 129 -5.12 -0.86 0.94
N LEU A 130 -4.47 0.00 0.17
CA LEU A 130 -3.21 -0.29 -0.50
C LEU A 130 -2.08 -0.17 0.53
N SER A 131 -1.86 -1.23 1.31
CA SER A 131 -1.00 -1.22 2.49
C SER A 131 0.47 -1.45 2.12
N SER A 132 1.35 -0.80 2.87
CA SER A 132 2.78 -1.16 2.97
C SER A 132 3.11 -1.53 4.42
N SER A 133 4.31 -2.08 4.65
CA SER A 133 4.84 -2.29 5.99
C SER A 133 5.31 -0.97 6.60
N ILE A 134 5.27 -0.86 7.93
CA ILE A 134 5.87 0.25 8.67
C ILE A 134 7.39 0.10 8.57
N ARG A 135 8.01 0.92 7.72
CA ARG A 135 9.44 0.95 7.39
C ARG A 135 9.83 2.38 6.97
N PRO A 136 11.12 2.74 6.83
CA PRO A 136 11.48 4.01 6.20
C PRO A 136 11.01 4.05 4.75
N ALA A 137 10.70 5.25 4.22
CA ALA A 137 10.39 5.43 2.80
C ALA A 137 11.53 4.87 1.91
N PRO A 138 11.21 4.31 0.73
CA PRO A 138 9.88 4.24 0.09
C PRO A 138 8.99 3.09 0.60
N TRP A 139 7.69 3.21 0.38
CA TRP A 139 6.63 2.29 0.83
C TRP A 139 5.91 1.62 -0.35
N PRO A 140 6.52 0.68 -1.09
CA PRO A 140 5.79 -0.05 -2.11
C PRO A 140 4.57 -0.77 -1.53
N VAL A 141 3.46 -0.79 -2.26
CA VAL A 141 2.24 -1.52 -1.86
C VAL A 141 2.57 -3.02 -1.84
N GLY A 142 2.37 -3.65 -0.68
CA GLY A 142 2.56 -5.09 -0.50
C GLY A 142 1.24 -5.86 -0.32
N TYR A 143 0.14 -5.17 -0.03
CA TYR A 143 -1.16 -5.77 0.23
C TYR A 143 -2.28 -4.84 -0.23
N GLY A 144 -3.36 -5.39 -0.77
CA GLY A 144 -4.50 -4.60 -1.24
C GLY A 144 -5.70 -5.45 -1.68
N PRO A 145 -6.79 -4.80 -2.13
CA PRO A 145 -7.99 -5.49 -2.55
C PRO A 145 -7.75 -6.33 -3.82
N SER A 146 -8.24 -7.57 -3.82
CA SER A 146 -8.14 -8.47 -4.97
C SER A 146 -9.16 -8.19 -6.07
N THR A 147 -10.26 -7.49 -5.75
CA THR A 147 -11.25 -6.89 -6.66
C THR A 147 -11.96 -5.76 -5.93
N ARG A 148 -12.68 -4.89 -6.66
CA ARG A 148 -13.67 -3.96 -6.08
C ARG A 148 -15.01 -4.17 -6.78
N ARG A 149 -16.13 -4.01 -6.06
CA ARG A 149 -17.49 -4.23 -6.57
C ARG A 149 -18.47 -3.24 -5.96
N LEU A 150 -19.43 -2.79 -6.75
CA LEU A 150 -20.57 -1.98 -6.33
C LEU A 150 -21.83 -2.62 -6.92
N ILE A 151 -22.75 -3.02 -6.05
CA ILE A 151 -23.97 -3.73 -6.42
C ILE A 151 -25.15 -3.00 -5.78
N ASP A 152 -26.05 -2.49 -6.61
CA ASP A 152 -27.37 -2.09 -6.17
C ASP A 152 -28.28 -3.33 -6.18
N PHE A 153 -28.79 -3.75 -5.03
CA PHE A 153 -29.65 -4.93 -4.96
C PHE A 153 -31.06 -4.69 -5.51
N ALA A 154 -31.49 -3.43 -5.69
CA ALA A 154 -32.71 -3.12 -6.43
C ALA A 154 -32.51 -3.21 -7.95
N ASP A 155 -31.28 -3.07 -8.42
CA ASP A 155 -30.91 -3.12 -9.84
C ASP A 155 -29.54 -3.81 -10.06
N PRO A 156 -29.45 -5.13 -9.81
CA PRO A 156 -28.18 -5.85 -9.88
C PRO A 156 -27.61 -5.93 -11.30
N ALA A 157 -28.43 -5.67 -12.34
CA ALA A 157 -28.00 -5.71 -13.73
C ALA A 157 -27.01 -4.58 -14.10
N HIS A 158 -26.97 -3.49 -13.31
CA HIS A 158 -26.05 -2.37 -13.49
C HIS A 158 -24.89 -2.37 -12.47
N SER A 159 -24.49 -3.55 -11.99
CA SER A 159 -23.36 -3.70 -11.08
C SER A 159 -22.05 -3.23 -11.72
N LEU A 160 -21.14 -2.70 -10.90
CA LEU A 160 -19.82 -2.26 -11.31
C LEU A 160 -18.77 -3.11 -10.59
N GLY A 161 -17.65 -3.38 -11.27
CA GLY A 161 -16.54 -4.12 -10.69
C GLY A 161 -15.24 -3.80 -11.39
N ILE A 162 -14.12 -4.18 -10.78
CA ILE A 162 -12.80 -4.02 -11.39
C ILE A 162 -11.78 -4.97 -10.76
N ASN A 163 -10.85 -5.46 -11.59
CA ASN A 163 -9.69 -6.23 -11.19
C ASN A 163 -8.45 -5.32 -11.03
N PRO A 164 -7.49 -5.66 -10.16
CA PRO A 164 -6.25 -4.90 -9.98
C PRO A 164 -5.35 -4.78 -11.21
N VAL A 165 -5.52 -5.65 -12.21
CA VAL A 165 -4.68 -5.72 -13.41
C VAL A 165 -5.54 -5.83 -14.67
N GLY A 166 -6.14 -6.99 -14.89
CA GLY A 166 -6.96 -7.32 -16.05
C GLY A 166 -7.63 -8.68 -15.82
N GLN A 167 -8.31 -9.21 -16.83
CA GLN A 167 -8.92 -10.55 -16.74
C GLN A 167 -7.98 -11.68 -17.17
N SER A 168 -7.01 -11.40 -18.04
CA SER A 168 -6.09 -12.42 -18.56
C SER A 168 -4.83 -12.53 -17.71
N GLY A 169 -4.41 -13.76 -17.43
CA GLY A 169 -3.08 -14.07 -16.89
C GLY A 169 -2.02 -14.34 -17.96
N VAL A 170 -2.36 -14.25 -19.24
CA VAL A 170 -1.46 -14.54 -20.36
C VAL A 170 -0.69 -13.28 -20.73
N PRO A 171 0.66 -13.29 -20.66
CA PRO A 171 1.46 -12.13 -21.10
C PRO A 171 1.15 -11.74 -22.54
N PHE A 172 1.09 -10.43 -22.80
CA PHE A 172 0.79 -9.82 -24.11
C PHE A 172 -0.66 -9.98 -24.61
N ASP A 173 -1.54 -10.64 -23.84
CA ASP A 173 -2.97 -10.55 -24.10
C ASP A 173 -3.48 -9.13 -23.84
N LYS A 174 -4.44 -8.67 -24.65
CA LYS A 174 -5.01 -7.33 -24.52
C LYS A 174 -5.65 -7.06 -23.15
N HIS A 175 -6.11 -8.11 -22.45
CA HIS A 175 -6.73 -8.03 -21.12
C HIS A 175 -5.77 -8.40 -19.99
N TYR A 176 -4.45 -8.42 -20.23
CA TYR A 176 -3.44 -8.68 -19.19
C TYR A 176 -3.37 -7.55 -18.15
N SER A 177 -3.53 -6.30 -18.59
CA SER A 177 -3.33 -5.10 -17.75
C SER A 177 -4.26 -3.93 -18.07
N ASP A 178 -5.33 -4.18 -18.83
CA ASP A 178 -6.25 -3.16 -19.33
C ASP A 178 -7.05 -2.43 -18.23
N GLN A 179 -7.17 -3.03 -17.04
CA GLN A 179 -7.86 -2.44 -15.89
C GLN A 179 -6.90 -1.78 -14.88
N ALA A 180 -5.59 -2.00 -14.99
CA ALA A 180 -4.64 -1.67 -13.92
C ALA A 180 -4.60 -0.16 -13.59
N LYS A 181 -4.63 0.70 -14.62
CA LYS A 181 -4.66 2.17 -14.42
C LYS A 181 -5.99 2.63 -13.84
N ALA A 182 -7.10 2.15 -14.37
CA ALA A 182 -8.44 2.47 -13.90
C ALA A 182 -8.62 2.05 -12.42
N PHE A 183 -8.11 0.86 -12.06
CA PHE A 183 -8.14 0.36 -10.70
C PHE A 183 -7.42 1.28 -9.71
N VAL A 184 -6.21 1.74 -10.06
CA VAL A 184 -5.44 2.67 -9.20
C VAL A 184 -6.10 4.04 -9.11
N SER A 185 -6.81 4.47 -10.15
CA SER A 185 -7.58 5.72 -10.19
C SER A 185 -8.97 5.63 -9.54
N ASP A 186 -9.30 4.53 -8.85
CA ASP A 186 -10.61 4.29 -8.23
C ASP A 186 -11.80 4.28 -9.22
N GLU A 187 -11.53 3.93 -10.47
CA GLU A 187 -12.54 3.73 -11.52
C GLU A 187 -13.07 2.29 -11.54
N TYR A 188 -14.18 2.06 -12.25
CA TYR A 188 -14.85 0.77 -12.35
C TYR A 188 -15.27 0.45 -13.79
N VAL A 189 -15.49 -0.83 -14.07
CA VAL A 189 -16.09 -1.28 -15.33
C VAL A 189 -17.47 -1.93 -15.09
N PRO A 190 -18.41 -1.86 -16.05
CA PRO A 190 -19.69 -2.55 -15.93
C PRO A 190 -19.54 -4.08 -15.84
N GLN A 191 -20.25 -4.69 -14.91
CA GLN A 191 -20.40 -6.15 -14.82
C GLN A 191 -21.64 -6.57 -15.60
N ARG A 192 -21.41 -7.11 -16.80
CA ARG A 192 -22.49 -7.54 -17.71
C ARG A 192 -23.24 -8.72 -17.10
N PHE A 193 -24.57 -8.62 -17.05
CA PHE A 193 -25.40 -9.59 -16.31
C PHE A 193 -26.47 -10.26 -17.17
N SER A 194 -27.34 -9.49 -17.83
CA SER A 194 -28.41 -10.08 -18.65
C SER A 194 -27.86 -10.72 -19.93
N GLU A 195 -28.50 -11.78 -20.42
CA GLU A 195 -28.10 -12.44 -21.68
C GLU A 195 -27.99 -11.46 -22.85
N LYS A 196 -28.91 -10.50 -22.92
CA LYS A 196 -28.91 -9.45 -23.95
C LYS A 196 -27.68 -8.54 -23.82
N ASP A 197 -27.41 -8.02 -22.63
CA ASP A 197 -26.27 -7.13 -22.37
C ASP A 197 -24.92 -7.85 -22.61
N VAL A 198 -24.82 -9.11 -22.21
CA VAL A 198 -23.65 -9.96 -22.50
C VAL A 198 -23.49 -10.13 -24.02
N ALA A 199 -24.56 -10.46 -24.75
CA ALA A 199 -24.50 -10.64 -26.19
C ALA A 199 -24.08 -9.36 -26.94
N GLU A 200 -24.58 -8.19 -26.51
CA GLU A 200 -24.24 -6.89 -27.10
C GLU A 200 -22.78 -6.47 -26.88
N HIS A 201 -22.13 -6.98 -25.84
CA HIS A 201 -20.75 -6.63 -25.46
C HIS A 201 -19.75 -7.80 -25.61
N THR A 202 -20.14 -8.90 -26.27
CA THR A 202 -19.26 -10.06 -26.46
C THR A 202 -18.16 -9.75 -27.48
N GLU A 203 -16.89 -9.92 -27.08
CA GLU A 203 -15.74 -9.72 -27.96
C GLU A 203 -15.23 -11.02 -28.63
N GLY A 204 -15.58 -12.20 -28.10
CA GLY A 204 -15.15 -13.49 -28.63
C GLY A 204 -15.97 -14.64 -28.06
N VAL A 205 -16.14 -15.72 -28.84
CA VAL A 205 -16.95 -16.89 -28.47
C VAL A 205 -16.14 -18.16 -28.67
N LEU A 206 -16.00 -18.97 -27.60
CA LEU A 206 -15.48 -20.33 -27.66
C LEU A 206 -16.63 -21.31 -27.43
N ARG A 207 -16.89 -22.20 -28.40
CA ARG A 207 -17.88 -23.28 -28.25
C ARG A 207 -17.17 -24.59 -27.94
N LEU A 208 -17.37 -25.08 -26.72
CA LEU A 208 -16.91 -26.40 -26.31
C LEU A 208 -17.97 -27.44 -26.71
N VAL A 209 -17.58 -28.40 -27.55
CA VAL A 209 -18.43 -29.52 -27.96
C VAL A 209 -17.81 -30.82 -27.43
N PRO A 210 -18.62 -31.80 -26.97
CA PRO A 210 -18.11 -33.11 -26.58
C PRO A 210 -17.31 -33.77 -27.73
N GLY A 211 -16.26 -34.49 -27.37
CA GLY A 211 -15.60 -35.41 -28.31
C GLY A 211 -16.53 -36.58 -28.65
N GLU A 212 -16.35 -37.15 -29.84
CA GLU A 212 -17.07 -38.37 -30.27
C GLU A 212 -16.77 -39.58 -29.37
#